data_AF-A0A9E5DWR4-F1
#
_entry.id   AF-A0A9E5DWR4-F1
#
_cell.length_a   1.000
_cell.length_b   1.000
_cell.length_c   1.000
_cell.angle_alpha   90.00
_cell.angle_beta   90.00
_cell.angle_gamma   90.00
#
_symmetry.space_group_name_H-M   'P 1'
#
loop_
_entity.id
_entity.type
_entity.pdbx_description
1 polymer ?
#
loop_
_entity_poly.entity_id
_entity_poly.type
_entity_poly.pdbx_seq_one_letter_code
_entity_poly.pdbx_strand_id
1 'polypeptide(L)'
;MANSLLSTNWLLGKAWLVSTVRWLPLALVLLATLASSAFGQEINIAFKIRGFSADQKQMLVEVDDENASGPVLKVYDVDTITPAKKSQPIPFTKADGPKAIREARKKLKFVDAGVEDMLFPLDPKDESKSLSFFGLMAAKDRFVIAVTDKQRLGKVKDVPIKVDAETKILAKANLRGVFWTTDRKLMVAIVNQKIETGTFTSEKDEFHVIKFKPADVSWVDPAPEPAPAPK
;
A
#
# COMPACT_ATOMS: atom_id res chain seq x y z
N MET A 1 -59.87 -53.03 -19.15
CA MET A 1 -60.91 -53.06 -18.12
C MET A 1 -61.05 -51.66 -17.58
N ALA A 2 -62.28 -51.15 -17.61
CA ALA A 2 -62.67 -49.82 -17.19
C ALA A 2 -62.96 -49.77 -15.69
N ASN A 3 -63.27 -48.55 -15.24
CA ASN A 3 -63.95 -48.15 -14.00
C ASN A 3 -63.05 -48.00 -12.76
N SER A 4 -63.27 -47.04 -11.88
CA SER A 4 -64.07 -45.82 -11.84
C SER A 4 -63.88 -45.25 -10.42
N LEU A 5 -63.86 -43.92 -10.26
CA LEU A 5 -64.76 -43.19 -9.35
C LEU A 5 -64.91 -43.73 -7.89
N LEU A 6 -64.70 -42.98 -6.81
CA LEU A 6 -65.25 -41.66 -6.50
C LEU A 6 -64.84 -41.32 -5.05
N SER A 7 -64.63 -40.02 -4.81
CA SER A 7 -65.15 -39.18 -3.70
C SER A 7 -64.98 -39.64 -2.23
N THR A 8 -64.94 -38.79 -1.20
CA THR A 8 -65.47 -37.43 -1.02
C THR A 8 -64.85 -36.83 0.25
N ASN A 9 -64.71 -35.50 0.25
CA ASN A 9 -64.31 -34.62 1.36
C ASN A 9 -65.16 -34.76 2.64
N TRP A 10 -64.62 -34.26 3.77
CA TRP A 10 -65.25 -33.34 4.75
C TRP A 10 -64.25 -33.13 5.92
N LEU A 11 -63.56 -31.98 6.03
CA LEU A 11 -63.94 -30.72 6.71
C LEU A 11 -64.00 -30.77 8.26
N LEU A 12 -63.51 -29.66 8.86
CA LEU A 12 -63.56 -29.23 10.26
C LEU A 12 -62.35 -29.68 11.09
N GLY A 13 -61.46 -28.81 11.59
CA GLY A 13 -61.66 -27.45 12.06
C GLY A 13 -61.54 -27.45 13.58
N LYS A 14 -60.59 -26.66 14.11
CA LYS A 14 -60.42 -26.14 15.49
C LYS A 14 -58.93 -26.14 15.85
N ALA A 15 -58.36 -25.17 16.56
CA ALA A 15 -58.69 -23.80 16.89
C ALA A 15 -57.41 -23.33 17.58
N TRP A 16 -56.64 -22.47 16.94
CA TRP A 16 -55.49 -21.81 17.58
C TRP A 16 -56.02 -20.77 18.54
N LEU A 17 -55.97 -21.08 19.84
CA LEU A 17 -56.30 -20.12 20.89
C LEU A 17 -55.05 -19.32 21.22
N VAL A 18 -55.13 -18.09 20.76
CA VAL A 18 -54.25 -16.95 20.97
C VAL A 18 -53.98 -16.75 22.47
N SER A 19 -52.71 -16.84 22.87
CA SER A 19 -52.22 -16.26 24.12
C SER A 19 -51.49 -14.96 23.79
N THR A 20 -52.25 -13.88 23.76
CA THR A 20 -51.70 -12.53 23.94
C THR A 20 -51.38 -12.33 25.40
N VAL A 21 -50.16 -11.93 25.76
CA VAL A 21 -49.88 -10.90 26.78
C VAL A 21 -48.44 -10.38 26.63
N ARG A 22 -48.36 -9.13 26.19
CA ARG A 22 -47.47 -8.03 26.64
C ARG A 22 -45.98 -8.32 26.79
N TRP A 23 -45.14 -7.88 25.84
CA TRP A 23 -43.86 -7.22 26.13
C TRP A 23 -43.42 -6.37 24.91
N LEU A 24 -43.88 -5.12 24.86
CA LEU A 24 -43.19 -3.98 24.24
C LEU A 24 -43.17 -2.90 25.34
N PRO A 25 -42.05 -2.20 25.65
CA PRO A 25 -40.93 -1.91 24.77
C PRO A 25 -39.56 -2.02 25.48
N LEU A 26 -38.72 -3.01 25.13
CA LEU A 26 -37.31 -3.05 25.56
C LEU A 26 -36.35 -3.08 24.37
N ALA A 27 -36.77 -2.52 23.23
CA ALA A 27 -36.00 -2.49 21.98
C ALA A 27 -35.57 -1.08 21.57
N LEU A 28 -35.56 -0.11 22.49
CA LEU A 28 -35.22 1.29 22.19
C LEU A 28 -34.10 1.89 23.05
N VAL A 29 -33.29 1.07 23.72
CA VAL A 29 -32.08 1.53 24.46
C VAL A 29 -30.78 0.93 23.90
N LEU A 30 -30.86 -0.01 22.96
CA LEU A 30 -29.70 -0.68 22.37
C LEU A 30 -29.32 -0.18 20.96
N LEU A 31 -29.80 1.01 20.57
CA LEU A 31 -29.44 1.68 19.32
C LEU A 31 -28.74 3.02 19.56
N ALA A 32 -28.02 3.17 20.66
CA ALA A 32 -27.32 4.40 21.03
C ALA A 32 -25.82 4.21 21.35
N THR A 33 -25.24 3.03 21.12
CA THR A 33 -23.85 2.71 21.55
C THR A 33 -22.95 2.10 20.48
N LEU A 34 -23.21 2.37 19.18
CA LEU A 34 -22.24 2.08 18.11
C LEU A 34 -21.96 3.28 17.20
N ALA A 35 -22.21 4.49 17.69
CA ALA A 35 -21.44 5.66 17.26
C ALA A 35 -20.29 5.84 18.24
N SER A 36 -19.47 4.80 18.42
CA SER A 36 -18.09 5.03 18.85
C SER A 36 -17.47 5.80 17.70
N SER A 37 -17.46 7.12 17.83
CA SER A 37 -16.50 7.99 17.19
C SER A 37 -15.15 7.30 17.30
N ALA A 38 -14.70 6.70 16.21
CA ALA A 38 -13.31 6.30 16.05
C ALA A 38 -12.54 7.63 16.02
N PHE A 39 -12.28 8.16 17.21
CA PHE A 39 -11.38 9.29 17.39
C PHE A 39 -10.10 8.90 16.67
N GLY A 40 -9.79 9.64 15.59
CA GLY A 40 -8.69 9.33 14.69
C GLY A 40 -7.42 9.10 15.50
N GLN A 41 -6.99 7.85 15.62
CA GLN A 41 -5.68 7.58 16.20
C GLN A 41 -4.64 8.15 15.24
N GLU A 42 -3.65 8.84 15.80
CA GLU A 42 -2.45 9.20 15.05
C GLU A 42 -1.81 7.90 14.58
N ILE A 43 -1.77 7.68 13.26
CA ILE A 43 -1.16 6.50 12.66
C ILE A 43 0.12 7.00 12.01
N ASN A 44 1.27 6.51 12.44
CA ASN A 44 2.54 6.76 11.79
C ASN A 44 3.23 5.42 11.53
N ILE A 45 3.13 4.94 10.29
CA ILE A 45 3.70 3.67 9.85
C ILE A 45 4.71 3.94 8.74
N ALA A 46 5.98 3.70 9.07
CA ALA A 46 7.11 3.85 8.18
C ALA A 46 7.65 2.49 7.73
N PHE A 47 7.97 2.38 6.44
CA PHE A 47 8.57 1.19 5.84
C PHE A 47 9.97 1.49 5.29
N LYS A 48 10.87 0.53 5.48
CA LYS A 48 12.18 0.53 4.85
C LYS A 48 12.55 -0.86 4.37
N ILE A 49 12.83 -1.00 3.07
CA ILE A 49 13.27 -2.28 2.51
C ILE A 49 14.74 -2.49 2.90
N ARG A 50 15.02 -3.64 3.52
CA ARG A 50 16.33 -4.06 4.01
C ARG A 50 16.99 -5.12 3.13
N GLY A 51 16.26 -5.67 2.16
CA GLY A 51 16.80 -6.61 1.20
C GLY A 51 15.75 -7.39 0.43
N PHE A 52 16.20 -8.12 -0.58
CA PHE A 52 15.39 -9.06 -1.37
C PHE A 52 15.94 -10.48 -1.26
N SER A 53 15.04 -11.47 -1.36
CA SER A 53 15.44 -12.87 -1.47
C SER A 53 16.17 -13.12 -2.79
N ALA A 54 17.01 -14.16 -2.85
CA ALA A 54 17.77 -14.49 -4.06
C ALA A 54 16.86 -14.81 -5.27
N ASP A 55 15.67 -15.35 -5.02
CA ASP A 55 14.64 -15.63 -6.03
C ASP A 55 13.70 -14.44 -6.31
N GLN A 56 13.92 -13.30 -5.64
CA GLN A 56 13.20 -12.03 -5.80
C GLN A 56 11.71 -12.06 -5.47
N LYS A 57 11.22 -13.16 -4.87
CA LYS A 57 9.81 -13.29 -4.51
C LYS A 57 9.48 -12.61 -3.20
N GLN A 58 10.47 -12.35 -2.36
CA GLN A 58 10.29 -11.82 -1.03
C GLN A 58 11.18 -10.61 -0.77
N MET A 59 10.69 -9.69 0.04
CA MET A 59 11.44 -8.54 0.55
C MET A 59 11.41 -8.51 2.08
N LEU A 60 12.56 -8.20 2.68
CA LEU A 60 12.68 -7.98 4.11
C LEU A 60 12.42 -6.50 4.37
N VAL A 61 11.40 -6.22 5.17
CA VAL A 61 10.92 -4.87 5.46
C VAL A 61 11.08 -4.59 6.93
N GLU A 62 11.73 -3.47 7.24
CA GLU A 62 11.64 -2.85 8.54
C GLU A 62 10.37 -2.00 8.60
N VAL A 63 9.57 -2.26 9.62
CA VAL A 63 8.35 -1.52 9.92
C VAL A 63 8.58 -0.79 11.23
N ASP A 64 8.54 0.54 11.18
CA ASP A 64 8.51 1.40 12.37
C ASP A 64 7.09 1.92 12.50
N ASP A 65 6.37 1.45 13.52
CA ASP A 65 5.01 1.84 13.84
C ASP A 65 5.05 2.50 15.22
N GLU A 66 4.81 3.81 15.27
CA GLU A 66 4.93 4.59 16.51
C GLU A 66 3.91 4.16 17.58
N ASN A 67 2.82 3.48 17.16
CA ASN A 67 1.83 2.92 18.08
C ASN A 67 2.19 1.52 18.59
N ALA A 68 3.24 0.90 18.04
CA ALA A 68 3.70 -0.42 18.45
C ALA A 68 4.84 -0.36 19.47
N SER A 69 5.18 -1.50 20.08
CA SER A 69 6.22 -1.61 21.12
C SER A 69 7.66 -1.41 20.61
N GLY A 70 7.85 -0.91 19.39
CA GLY A 70 9.14 -0.73 18.72
C GLY A 70 9.17 -1.26 17.28
N PRO A 71 10.31 -1.07 16.58
CA PRO A 71 10.45 -1.49 15.19
C PRO A 71 10.51 -3.02 15.06
N VAL A 72 10.01 -3.52 13.94
CA VAL A 72 9.97 -4.95 13.65
C VAL A 72 10.43 -5.23 12.22
N LEU A 73 11.15 -6.33 12.00
CA LEU A 73 11.39 -6.85 10.66
C LEU A 73 10.27 -7.83 10.29
N LYS A 74 9.73 -7.68 9.09
CA LYS A 74 8.72 -8.57 8.50
C LYS A 74 9.14 -8.94 7.08
N VAL A 75 8.76 -10.15 6.65
CA VAL A 75 8.96 -10.56 5.26
C VAL A 75 7.65 -10.31 4.52
N TYR A 76 7.75 -9.70 3.36
CA TYR A 76 6.62 -9.46 2.46
C TYR A 76 6.86 -10.21 1.16
N ASP A 77 5.79 -10.74 0.58
CA ASP A 77 5.80 -11.24 -0.79
C ASP A 77 5.77 -10.03 -1.74
N VAL A 78 6.71 -9.98 -2.69
CA VAL A 78 6.90 -8.84 -3.60
C VAL A 78 5.68 -8.68 -4.50
N ASP A 79 5.15 -9.76 -5.07
CA ASP A 79 4.05 -9.68 -6.04
C ASP A 79 2.73 -9.21 -5.41
N THR A 80 2.44 -9.66 -4.19
CA THR A 80 1.14 -9.40 -3.53
C THR A 80 1.19 -8.24 -2.53
N ILE A 81 2.39 -7.77 -2.15
CA ILE A 81 2.56 -6.72 -1.13
C ILE A 81 1.95 -7.12 0.23
N THR A 82 1.82 -8.43 0.48
CA THR A 82 1.30 -8.96 1.75
C THR A 82 2.42 -9.56 2.59
N PRO A 83 2.30 -9.55 3.94
CA PRO A 83 3.20 -10.30 4.79
C PRO A 83 3.23 -11.78 4.39
N ALA A 84 4.42 -12.36 4.32
CA ALA A 84 4.59 -13.77 3.96
C ALA A 84 3.96 -14.65 5.05
N LYS A 85 3.08 -15.58 4.65
CA LYS A 85 2.20 -16.36 5.56
C LYS A 85 2.91 -17.09 6.71
N LYS A 86 4.20 -17.37 6.60
CA LYS A 86 4.99 -18.11 7.60
C LYS A 86 6.12 -17.28 8.22
N SER A 87 6.24 -15.99 7.90
CA SER A 87 7.28 -15.16 8.49
C SER A 87 6.82 -14.64 9.85
N GLN A 88 7.51 -15.05 10.91
CA GLN A 88 7.35 -14.42 12.22
C GLN A 88 8.01 -13.03 12.19
N PRO A 89 7.35 -11.99 12.72
CA PRO A 89 7.99 -10.70 12.93
C PRO A 89 9.23 -10.86 13.84
N ILE A 90 10.31 -10.16 13.52
CA ILE A 90 11.53 -10.14 14.33
C ILE A 90 11.58 -8.76 15.00
N PRO A 91 11.16 -8.64 16.27
CA PRO A 91 11.25 -7.38 16.99
C PRO A 91 12.71 -7.06 17.31
N PHE A 92 13.02 -5.78 17.32
CA PHE A 92 14.33 -5.27 17.73
C PHE A 92 14.18 -3.85 18.30
N THR A 93 15.19 -3.36 19.00
CA THR A 93 15.25 -1.98 19.48
C THR A 93 16.08 -1.12 18.53
N LYS A 94 15.91 0.21 18.57
CA LYS A 94 16.71 1.10 17.71
C LYS A 94 18.23 0.92 17.91
N ALA A 95 18.67 0.51 19.11
CA ALA A 95 20.09 0.31 19.43
C ALA A 95 20.70 -0.96 18.81
N ASP A 96 19.96 -2.09 18.77
CA ASP A 96 20.44 -3.36 18.21
C ASP A 96 20.02 -3.57 16.75
N GLY A 97 19.29 -2.62 16.16
CA GLY A 97 18.79 -2.69 14.78
C GLY A 97 19.82 -3.10 13.72
N PRO A 98 21.00 -2.47 13.63
CA PRO A 98 22.01 -2.88 12.65
C PRO A 98 22.42 -4.35 12.78
N LYS A 99 22.51 -4.85 14.01
CA LYS A 99 22.84 -6.25 14.30
C LYS A 99 21.68 -7.18 13.92
N ALA A 100 20.46 -6.86 14.35
CA ALA A 100 19.26 -7.64 14.05
C ALA A 100 19.00 -7.75 12.54
N ILE A 101 19.14 -6.65 11.79
CA ILE A 101 19.01 -6.62 10.33
C ILE A 101 20.06 -7.53 9.68
N ARG A 102 21.32 -7.42 10.09
CA ARG A 102 22.42 -8.24 9.54
C ARG A 102 22.18 -9.73 9.80
N GLU A 103 21.75 -10.09 11.01
CA GLU A 103 21.45 -11.48 11.38
C GLU A 103 20.24 -12.03 10.62
N ALA A 104 19.15 -11.26 10.52
CA ALA A 104 17.97 -11.63 9.76
C ALA A 104 18.31 -11.84 8.28
N ARG A 105 19.07 -10.93 7.66
CA ARG A 105 19.52 -11.07 6.27
C ARG A 105 20.35 -12.32 6.05
N LYS A 106 21.30 -12.62 6.95
CA LYS A 106 22.13 -13.83 6.86
C LYS A 106 21.28 -15.10 7.03
N LYS A 107 20.41 -15.16 8.05
CA LYS A 107 19.59 -16.33 8.37
C LYS A 107 18.57 -16.64 7.27
N LEU A 108 17.93 -15.59 6.74
CA LEU A 108 16.88 -15.71 5.74
C LEU A 108 17.38 -15.60 4.29
N LYS A 109 18.71 -15.45 4.10
CA LYS A 109 19.38 -15.33 2.79
C LYS A 109 18.88 -14.15 1.94
N PHE A 110 18.67 -13.00 2.58
CA PHE A 110 18.34 -11.75 1.89
C PHE A 110 19.61 -10.99 1.51
N VAL A 111 19.68 -10.59 0.25
CA VAL A 111 20.73 -9.73 -0.31
C VAL A 111 20.31 -8.28 -0.11
N ASP A 112 21.28 -7.37 -0.04
CA ASP A 112 20.98 -5.95 0.13
C ASP A 112 20.09 -5.45 -1.01
N ALA A 113 19.19 -4.53 -0.68
CA ALA A 113 18.45 -3.85 -1.71
C ALA A 113 19.41 -2.85 -2.37
N GLY A 114 19.47 -2.85 -3.70
CA GLY A 114 20.14 -1.77 -4.41
C GLY A 114 19.37 -0.48 -4.13
N VAL A 115 20.00 0.45 -3.42
CA VAL A 115 19.47 1.79 -3.17
C VAL A 115 20.07 2.71 -4.23
N GLU A 116 19.20 3.27 -5.07
CA GLU A 116 19.47 4.38 -6.00
C GLU A 116 20.40 4.16 -7.22
N ASP A 117 20.15 5.01 -8.23
CA ASP A 117 20.57 5.04 -9.64
C ASP A 117 20.61 3.69 -10.38
N MET A 118 19.61 3.48 -11.24
CA MET A 118 19.73 2.47 -12.29
C MET A 118 20.70 3.00 -13.34
N LEU A 119 21.92 2.47 -13.37
CA LEU A 119 22.83 2.64 -14.50
C LEU A 119 22.21 1.91 -15.71
N PHE A 120 21.85 2.66 -16.75
CA PHE A 120 21.34 2.12 -18.00
C PHE A 120 22.22 2.54 -19.18
N PRO A 121 22.67 1.66 -20.09
CA PRO A 121 22.57 0.21 -20.01
C PRO A 121 23.36 -0.31 -18.81
N LEU A 122 23.24 -1.61 -18.52
CA LEU A 122 24.03 -2.34 -17.51
C LEU A 122 25.56 -2.34 -17.79
N ASP A 123 26.09 -1.32 -18.47
CA ASP A 123 27.51 -1.05 -18.54
C ASP A 123 27.87 -0.15 -17.34
N PRO A 124 28.47 -0.67 -16.27
CA PRO A 124 28.91 0.12 -15.12
C PRO A 124 29.98 1.16 -15.48
N LYS A 125 30.42 1.24 -16.74
CA LYS A 125 31.38 2.23 -17.26
C LYS A 125 30.73 3.44 -17.93
N ASP A 126 29.41 3.44 -18.16
CA ASP A 126 28.69 4.54 -18.83
C ASP A 126 27.77 5.29 -17.85
N GLU A 127 28.36 6.12 -16.99
CA GLU A 127 27.64 6.99 -16.03
C GLU A 127 26.82 8.10 -16.72
N SER A 128 26.99 8.28 -18.04
CA SER A 128 26.30 9.34 -18.81
C SER A 128 24.79 9.10 -18.97
N LYS A 129 24.32 7.91 -18.59
CA LYS A 129 22.93 7.47 -18.74
C LYS A 129 22.33 6.93 -17.44
N SER A 130 22.70 7.54 -16.31
CA SER A 130 22.04 7.24 -15.03
C SER A 130 20.58 7.72 -15.06
N LEU A 131 19.68 6.87 -14.58
CA LEU A 131 18.27 7.23 -14.38
C LEU A 131 18.00 7.53 -12.91
N SER A 132 17.50 8.72 -12.64
CA SER A 132 17.12 9.14 -11.29
C SER A 132 15.60 9.23 -11.17
N PHE A 133 15.05 8.75 -10.07
CA PHE A 133 13.61 8.65 -9.84
C PHE A 133 13.17 9.62 -8.76
N PHE A 134 12.01 10.24 -8.94
CA PHE A 134 11.47 11.19 -7.97
C PHE A 134 9.95 11.26 -8.05
N GLY A 135 9.35 11.81 -7.00
CA GLY A 135 7.90 11.99 -6.88
C GLY A 135 7.47 13.39 -7.29
N LEU A 136 6.39 13.50 -8.05
CA LEU A 136 5.79 14.78 -8.45
C LEU A 136 4.27 14.75 -8.28
N MET A 137 3.70 15.84 -7.80
CA MET A 137 2.26 16.06 -7.87
C MET A 137 1.90 16.58 -9.27
N ALA A 138 1.27 15.75 -10.11
CA ALA A 138 0.95 16.12 -11.49
C ALA A 138 -0.42 16.81 -11.63
N ALA A 139 -1.36 16.49 -10.73
CA ALA A 139 -2.69 17.11 -10.63
C ALA A 139 -3.17 17.03 -9.17
N LYS A 140 -4.32 17.64 -8.86
CA LYS A 140 -4.86 17.68 -7.48
C LYS A 140 -5.07 16.28 -6.87
N ASP A 141 -5.26 15.26 -7.69
CA ASP A 141 -5.64 13.90 -7.30
C ASP A 141 -4.60 12.82 -7.65
N ARG A 142 -3.46 13.21 -8.25
CA ARG A 142 -2.49 12.25 -8.78
C ARG A 142 -1.05 12.58 -8.40
N PHE A 143 -0.43 11.61 -7.75
CA PHE A 143 1.01 11.57 -7.53
C PHE A 143 1.65 10.75 -8.64
N VAL A 144 2.75 11.24 -9.19
CA VAL A 144 3.47 10.59 -10.29
C VAL A 144 4.84 10.20 -9.80
N ILE A 145 5.18 8.93 -9.99
CA ILE A 145 6.58 8.48 -9.95
C ILE A 145 7.17 8.81 -11.32
N ALA A 146 8.12 9.72 -11.34
CA ALA A 146 8.83 10.19 -12.51
C ALA A 146 10.27 9.68 -12.55
N VAL A 147 10.87 9.74 -13.73
CA VAL A 147 12.26 9.37 -14.00
C VAL A 147 12.90 10.44 -14.87
N THR A 148 14.18 10.73 -14.65
CA THR A 148 14.98 11.61 -15.52
C THR A 148 16.25 10.90 -15.98
N ASP A 149 16.63 11.15 -17.23
CA ASP A 149 17.94 10.78 -17.81
C ASP A 149 18.91 11.98 -17.84
N LYS A 150 18.65 13.00 -17.01
CA LYS A 150 19.30 14.33 -16.98
C LYS A 150 18.98 15.25 -18.16
N GLN A 151 18.38 14.74 -19.23
CA GLN A 151 18.01 15.55 -20.41
C GLN A 151 16.51 15.70 -20.55
N ARG A 152 15.75 14.67 -20.19
CA ARG A 152 14.30 14.59 -20.35
C ARG A 152 13.67 14.06 -19.08
N LEU A 153 12.43 14.49 -18.87
CA LEU A 153 11.57 13.98 -17.82
C LEU A 153 10.64 12.93 -18.39
N GLY A 154 10.50 11.81 -17.71
CA GLY A 154 9.60 10.72 -18.08
C GLY A 154 8.65 10.36 -16.94
N LYS A 155 7.45 9.94 -17.28
CA LYS A 155 6.49 9.35 -16.33
C LYS A 155 6.65 7.84 -16.28
N VAL A 156 6.75 7.29 -15.07
CA VAL A 156 6.84 5.83 -14.82
C VAL A 156 5.49 5.26 -14.40
N LYS A 157 4.85 5.87 -13.38
CA LYS A 157 3.59 5.36 -12.84
C LYS A 157 2.77 6.44 -12.17
N ASP A 158 1.46 6.42 -12.42
CA ASP A 158 0.48 7.18 -11.66
C ASP A 158 0.13 6.42 -10.36
N VAL A 159 0.18 7.12 -9.23
CA VAL A 159 -0.16 6.62 -7.90
C VAL A 159 -1.41 7.35 -7.42
N PRO A 160 -2.48 6.61 -7.08
CA PRO A 160 -3.70 7.22 -6.56
C PRO A 160 -3.46 7.79 -5.17
N ILE A 161 -3.91 9.02 -4.97
CA ILE A 161 -3.85 9.71 -3.68
C ILE A 161 -5.10 9.37 -2.88
N LYS A 162 -4.91 8.99 -1.62
CA LYS A 162 -6.02 8.73 -0.70
C LYS A 162 -6.76 10.03 -0.36
N VAL A 163 -8.07 9.91 -0.26
CA VAL A 163 -8.96 10.97 0.20
C VAL A 163 -9.55 10.52 1.52
N ASP A 164 -9.45 11.37 2.53
CA ASP A 164 -10.10 11.13 3.80
C ASP A 164 -11.63 11.09 3.61
N ALA A 165 -12.27 10.03 4.10
CA ALA A 165 -13.68 9.79 3.82
C ALA A 165 -14.59 10.84 4.47
N GLU A 166 -14.19 11.36 5.64
CA GLU A 166 -14.97 12.28 6.47
C GLU A 166 -14.75 13.73 6.04
N THR A 167 -13.50 14.16 5.97
CA THR A 167 -13.11 15.55 5.73
C THR A 167 -12.93 15.89 4.25
N LYS A 168 -12.89 14.88 3.38
CA LYS A 168 -12.59 15.02 1.93
C LYS A 168 -11.23 15.65 1.64
N ILE A 169 -10.33 15.67 2.62
CA ILE A 169 -8.97 16.17 2.44
C ILE A 169 -8.14 15.13 1.67
N LEU A 170 -7.41 15.62 0.67
CA LEU A 170 -6.47 14.83 -0.12
C LEU A 170 -5.17 14.63 0.67
N ALA A 171 -4.64 13.41 0.65
CA ALA A 171 -3.33 13.13 1.22
C ALA A 171 -2.22 13.89 0.47
N LYS A 172 -1.25 14.40 1.21
CA LYS A 172 0.04 14.82 0.65
C LYS A 172 0.86 13.55 0.42
N ALA A 173 1.25 13.30 -0.82
CA ALA A 173 2.07 12.15 -1.19
C ALA A 173 3.54 12.55 -1.41
N ASN A 174 4.47 11.72 -0.93
CA ASN A 174 5.91 11.90 -1.13
C ASN A 174 6.58 10.56 -1.44
N LEU A 175 7.57 10.56 -2.34
CA LEU A 175 8.35 9.35 -2.66
C LEU A 175 9.45 9.20 -1.61
N ARG A 176 9.34 8.19 -0.75
CA ARG A 176 10.28 7.93 0.34
C ARG A 176 11.54 7.21 -0.14
N GLY A 177 11.41 6.35 -1.13
CA GLY A 177 12.55 5.62 -1.68
C GLY A 177 12.16 4.67 -2.79
N VAL A 178 13.17 4.28 -3.56
CA VAL A 178 13.07 3.34 -4.66
C VAL A 178 14.11 2.24 -4.48
N PHE A 179 13.67 0.99 -4.51
CA PHE A 179 14.49 -0.18 -4.28
C PHE A 179 14.38 -1.14 -5.45
N TRP A 180 15.50 -1.75 -5.83
CA TRP A 180 15.53 -2.70 -6.93
C TRP A 180 15.71 -4.13 -6.44
N THR A 181 15.00 -5.06 -7.08
CA THR A 181 15.32 -6.49 -6.96
C THR A 181 16.75 -6.75 -7.43
N THR A 182 17.33 -7.85 -6.97
CA THR A 182 18.71 -8.24 -7.28
C THR A 182 18.99 -8.38 -8.78
N ASP A 183 17.99 -8.75 -9.58
CA ASP A 183 18.10 -8.82 -11.04
C ASP A 183 17.74 -7.54 -11.78
N ARG A 184 17.40 -6.46 -11.05
CA ARG A 184 17.02 -5.15 -11.57
C ARG A 184 15.82 -5.15 -12.53
N LYS A 185 14.95 -6.17 -12.49
CA LYS A 185 13.73 -6.22 -13.33
C LYS A 185 12.51 -5.62 -12.65
N LEU A 186 12.47 -5.65 -11.32
CA LEU A 186 11.39 -5.08 -10.53
C LEU A 186 11.92 -3.95 -9.67
N MET A 187 11.15 -2.88 -9.67
CA MET A 187 11.34 -1.70 -8.85
C MET A 187 10.22 -1.66 -7.81
N VAL A 188 10.57 -1.48 -6.55
CA VAL A 188 9.62 -1.27 -5.46
C VAL A 188 9.79 0.16 -4.96
N ALA A 189 8.81 1.00 -5.25
CA ALA A 189 8.74 2.36 -4.75
C ALA A 189 7.94 2.40 -3.45
N ILE A 190 8.42 3.16 -2.47
CA ILE A 190 7.70 3.44 -1.23
C ILE A 190 7.18 4.86 -1.32
N VAL A 191 5.85 5.01 -1.32
CA VAL A 191 5.19 6.32 -1.33
C VAL A 191 4.56 6.53 0.04
N ASN A 192 4.98 7.58 0.71
CA ASN A 192 4.39 8.06 1.94
C ASN A 192 3.13 8.86 1.59
N GLN A 193 2.01 8.58 2.25
CA GLN A 193 0.80 9.39 2.15
C GLN A 193 0.44 9.94 3.53
N LYS A 194 0.42 11.27 3.64
CA LYS A 194 0.12 12.01 4.86
C LYS A 194 -1.20 12.76 4.74
N ILE A 195 -2.11 12.54 5.68
CA ILE A 195 -3.39 13.25 5.81
C ILE A 195 -3.34 14.03 7.12
N GLU A 196 -3.61 15.34 7.04
CA GLU A 196 -3.68 16.24 8.19
C GLU A 196 -5.13 16.75 8.31
N THR A 197 -5.81 16.38 9.39
CA THR A 197 -7.22 16.73 9.67
C THR A 197 -7.34 17.38 11.04
N GLY A 198 -7.29 18.72 11.08
CA GLY A 198 -7.39 19.49 12.31
C GLY A 198 -6.27 19.15 13.28
N THR A 199 -6.58 18.37 14.32
CA THR A 199 -5.64 17.91 15.36
C THR A 199 -5.01 16.55 15.08
N PHE A 200 -5.47 15.83 14.06
CA PHE A 200 -5.01 14.46 13.77
C PHE A 200 -4.13 14.40 12.53
N THR A 201 -3.06 13.62 12.61
CA THR A 201 -2.19 13.30 11.49
C THR A 201 -2.20 11.79 11.26
N SER A 202 -2.41 11.37 10.01
CA SER A 202 -2.20 10.00 9.58
C SER A 202 -1.12 9.97 8.51
N GLU A 203 -0.02 9.27 8.78
CA GLU A 203 1.10 9.09 7.90
C GLU A 203 1.33 7.59 7.68
N LYS A 204 1.26 7.15 6.43
CA LYS A 204 1.42 5.74 6.09
C LYS A 204 2.19 5.56 4.80
N ASP A 205 3.19 4.71 4.85
CA ASP A 205 3.90 4.25 3.68
C ASP A 205 3.12 3.16 2.92
N GLU A 206 3.23 3.19 1.59
CA GLU A 206 2.65 2.22 0.67
C GLU A 206 3.68 1.72 -0.33
N PHE A 207 3.64 0.41 -0.61
CA PHE A 207 4.50 -0.19 -1.63
C PHE A 207 3.84 -0.14 -3.00
N HIS A 208 4.61 0.28 -4.00
CA HIS A 208 4.22 0.20 -5.40
C HIS A 208 5.27 -0.59 -6.18
N VAL A 209 4.89 -1.80 -6.59
CA VAL A 209 5.72 -2.63 -7.48
C VAL A 209 5.55 -2.18 -8.92
N ILE A 210 6.68 -2.08 -9.62
CA ILE A 210 6.78 -1.59 -10.98
C ILE A 210 7.73 -2.51 -11.73
N LYS A 211 7.25 -3.17 -12.78
CA LYS A 211 8.10 -3.88 -13.73
C LYS A 211 8.67 -2.87 -14.71
N PHE A 212 9.80 -2.28 -14.34
CA PHE A 212 10.35 -1.16 -15.09
C PHE A 212 10.98 -1.63 -16.41
N LYS A 213 10.56 -1.00 -17.51
CA LYS A 213 11.25 -1.05 -18.80
C LYS A 213 11.38 0.37 -19.33
N PRO A 214 12.55 0.79 -19.83
CA PRO A 214 12.72 2.14 -20.38
C PRO A 214 11.75 2.48 -21.50
N ALA A 215 11.34 1.47 -22.29
CA ALA A 215 10.36 1.63 -23.37
C ALA A 215 8.93 1.96 -22.88
N ASP A 216 8.61 1.62 -21.62
CA ASP A 216 7.29 1.89 -21.03
C ASP A 216 7.23 3.31 -20.43
N VAL A 217 8.34 4.03 -20.40
CA VAL A 217 8.41 5.41 -19.87
C VAL A 217 7.80 6.37 -20.86
N SER A 218 6.81 7.14 -20.40
CA SER A 218 6.23 8.23 -21.21
C SER A 218 7.08 9.48 -21.06
N TRP A 219 8.00 9.70 -22.01
CA TRP A 219 8.89 10.86 -22.03
C TRP A 219 8.15 12.14 -22.42
N VAL A 220 8.51 13.23 -21.75
CA VAL A 220 8.05 14.58 -22.06
C VAL A 220 9.10 15.23 -22.97
N ASP A 221 8.65 15.78 -24.09
CA ASP A 221 9.53 16.53 -24.98
C ASP A 221 10.04 17.80 -24.27
N PRO A 222 11.33 18.15 -24.42
CA PRO A 222 11.85 19.38 -23.86
C PRO A 222 11.09 20.57 -24.45
N ALA A 223 10.71 21.53 -23.59
CA ALA A 223 10.12 22.76 -24.06
C ALA A 223 11.08 23.45 -25.05
N PRO A 224 10.57 24.02 -26.17
CA PRO A 224 11.42 24.75 -27.09
C PRO A 224 12.15 25.86 -26.34
N GLU A 225 13.46 25.98 -26.59
CA GLU A 225 14.32 26.96 -25.92
C GLU A 225 13.71 28.37 -26.08
N PRO A 226 13.53 29.12 -24.98
CA PRO A 226 13.01 30.48 -25.08
C PRO A 226 13.95 31.29 -25.97
N ALA A 227 13.38 32.02 -26.93
CA ALA A 227 14.16 32.86 -27.83
C ALA A 227 15.11 33.74 -27.02
N PRO A 228 16.36 33.92 -27.46
CA PRO A 228 17.33 34.74 -26.74
C PRO A 228 16.73 36.12 -26.51
N ALA A 229 16.78 36.59 -25.26
CA ALA A 229 16.28 37.91 -24.91
C ALA A 229 16.92 38.96 -25.84
N PRO A 230 16.14 39.90 -26.42
CA PRO A 230 16.70 40.95 -27.23
C PRO A 230 17.74 41.71 -26.40
N LYS A 231 18.94 41.87 -26.97
CA LYS A 231 20.03 42.64 -26.38
C LYS A 231 19.66 44.11 -26.25
#